data_AF-A0A7K0NC85-F1
#
_entry.id   AF-A0A7K0NC85-F1
#
_cell.length_a   1.000
_cell.length_b   1.000
_cell.length_c   1.000
_cell.angle_alpha   90.00
_cell.angle_beta   90.00
_cell.angle_gamma   90.00
#
_symmetry.space_group_name_H-M   'P 1'
#
loop_
_entity.id
_entity.type
_entity.pdbx_description
1 polymer ?
#
loop_
_entity_poly.entity_id
_entity_poly.type
_entity_poly.pdbx_seq_one_letter_code
_entity_poly.pdbx_strand_id
1 'polypeptide(L)'
;MAVTFRSESFQKASPFMGEFVIDLDMWVKLLETGHGLALGEVLSAFRVNGDSWGIELSKKQFRMMYDFNLQMRSKHPNIVTKLDSQKGRLKCFVRTFARRFASRWVFRN
;
A
#
# COMPACT_ATOMS: atom_id res chain seq x y z
N MET A 1 -0.16 -11.14 3.80
CA MET A 1 -1.58 -11.04 3.41
C MET A 1 -1.82 -12.03 2.29
N ALA A 2 -2.72 -12.98 2.50
CA ALA A 2 -3.22 -13.83 1.43
C ALA A 2 -4.55 -13.22 0.97
N VAL A 3 -4.72 -13.04 -0.34
CA VAL A 3 -5.94 -12.50 -0.92
C VAL A 3 -6.33 -13.39 -2.08
N THR A 4 -7.58 -13.83 -2.09
CA THR A 4 -8.18 -14.60 -3.19
C THR A 4 -9.38 -13.86 -3.72
N PHE A 5 -9.57 -13.85 -5.03
CA PHE A 5 -10.72 -13.25 -5.69
C PHE A 5 -11.15 -14.12 -6.88
N ARG A 6 -12.41 -13.99 -7.29
CA ARG A 6 -12.94 -14.73 -8.44
C ARG A 6 -12.32 -14.20 -9.73
N SER A 7 -12.04 -15.07 -10.68
CA SER A 7 -11.55 -14.67 -12.02
C SER A 7 -12.52 -13.73 -12.73
N GLU A 8 -13.82 -13.90 -12.52
CA GLU A 8 -14.85 -12.99 -13.06
C GLU A 8 -14.73 -11.57 -12.48
N SER A 9 -14.49 -11.44 -11.17
CA SER A 9 -14.23 -10.13 -10.53
C SER A 9 -12.96 -9.49 -11.10
N PHE A 10 -11.92 -10.29 -11.35
CA PHE A 10 -10.69 -9.81 -11.97
C PHE A 10 -10.93 -9.30 -13.40
N GLN A 11 -11.75 -9.97 -14.21
CA GLN A 11 -12.09 -9.54 -15.57
C GLN A 11 -12.91 -8.24 -15.60
N LYS A 12 -13.76 -8.01 -14.58
CA LYS A 12 -14.51 -6.75 -14.44
C LYS A 12 -13.63 -5.61 -13.93
N ALA A 13 -12.61 -5.94 -13.13
CA ALA A 13 -11.61 -4.99 -12.67
C ALA A 13 -10.60 -4.66 -13.79
N SER A 14 -9.90 -3.53 -13.64
CA SER A 14 -8.74 -3.26 -14.48
C SER A 14 -7.55 -4.15 -14.07
N PRO A 15 -6.61 -4.45 -14.99
CA PRO A 15 -5.42 -5.24 -14.66
C PRO A 15 -4.56 -4.56 -13.58
N PHE A 16 -3.61 -5.33 -13.04
CA PHE A 16 -2.55 -4.83 -12.17
C PHE A 16 -1.75 -3.73 -12.89
N MET A 17 -1.56 -2.59 -12.23
CA MET A 17 -0.86 -1.44 -12.77
C MET A 17 0.12 -0.86 -11.74
N GLY A 18 1.35 -0.58 -12.17
CA GLY A 18 2.38 0.04 -11.31
C GLY A 18 3.36 -0.96 -10.69
N GLU A 19 4.09 -0.51 -9.66
CA GLU A 19 5.15 -1.29 -9.01
C GLU A 19 4.89 -1.52 -7.51
N PHE A 20 5.16 -0.53 -6.64
CA PHE A 20 5.15 -0.74 -5.18
C PHE A 20 3.77 -0.77 -4.52
N VAL A 21 2.76 -0.19 -5.16
CA VAL A 21 1.38 -0.12 -4.64
C VAL A 21 0.42 -0.99 -5.46
N ILE A 22 0.97 -1.87 -6.30
CA ILE A 22 0.24 -2.64 -7.31
C ILE A 22 -0.86 -3.49 -6.69
N ASP A 23 -0.58 -4.14 -5.55
CA ASP A 23 -1.54 -5.00 -4.86
C ASP A 23 -2.68 -4.17 -4.24
N LEU A 24 -2.34 -3.04 -3.60
CA LEU A 24 -3.32 -2.18 -2.94
C LEU A 24 -4.27 -1.54 -3.95
N ASP A 25 -3.72 -1.07 -5.09
CA ASP A 25 -4.51 -0.57 -6.22
C ASP A 25 -5.44 -1.66 -6.78
N MET A 26 -4.94 -2.88 -6.94
CA MET A 26 -5.76 -4.02 -7.36
C MET A 26 -6.91 -4.29 -6.38
N TRP A 27 -6.66 -4.27 -5.06
CA TRP A 27 -7.72 -4.52 -4.08
C TRP A 27 -8.79 -3.44 -4.10
N VAL A 28 -8.41 -2.17 -4.29
CA VAL A 28 -9.40 -1.10 -4.46
C VAL A 28 -10.23 -1.33 -5.72
N LYS A 29 -9.59 -1.64 -6.86
CA LYS A 29 -10.30 -1.96 -8.11
C LYS A 29 -11.28 -3.13 -7.95
N LEU A 30 -10.90 -4.18 -7.21
CA LEU A 30 -11.80 -5.30 -6.93
C LEU A 30 -12.98 -4.86 -6.06
N LEU A 31 -12.75 -4.04 -5.03
CA LEU A 31 -13.80 -3.49 -4.17
C LEU A 31 -14.72 -2.50 -4.89
N GLU A 32 -14.29 -1.91 -6.01
CA GLU A 32 -15.17 -1.13 -6.88
C GLU A 32 -16.15 -2.02 -7.65
N THR A 33 -15.82 -3.29 -7.86
CA THR A 33 -16.67 -4.26 -8.59
C THR A 33 -17.55 -5.11 -7.68
N GLY A 34 -17.39 -5.03 -6.36
CA GLY A 34 -18.12 -5.87 -5.41
C GLY A 34 -17.61 -5.76 -3.97
N HIS A 35 -17.95 -6.75 -3.14
CA HIS A 35 -17.60 -6.75 -1.72
C HIS A 35 -16.36 -7.61 -1.42
N GLY A 36 -15.65 -7.25 -0.36
CA GLY A 36 -14.55 -8.05 0.19
C GLY A 36 -14.90 -8.57 1.59
N LEU A 37 -14.36 -9.74 1.93
CA LEU A 37 -14.43 -10.32 3.28
C LEU A 37 -13.01 -10.42 3.85
N ALA A 38 -12.79 -9.80 5.00
CA ALA A 38 -11.55 -9.92 5.73
C ALA A 38 -11.67 -11.02 6.81
N LEU A 39 -10.74 -11.98 6.78
CA LEU A 39 -10.62 -12.99 7.82
C LEU A 39 -9.66 -12.47 8.88
N GLY A 40 -10.04 -12.55 10.16
CA GLY A 40 -9.20 -12.15 11.30
C GLY A 40 -8.09 -13.14 11.65
N GLU A 41 -7.71 -13.98 10.69
CA GLU A 41 -6.82 -15.14 10.88
C GLU A 41 -5.49 -14.95 10.16
N VAL A 42 -4.44 -15.57 10.70
CA VAL A 42 -3.11 -15.55 10.08
C VAL A 42 -3.04 -16.67 9.04
N LEU A 43 -3.13 -16.29 7.76
CA LEU A 43 -3.16 -17.24 6.63
C LEU A 43 -1.84 -17.33 5.86
N SER A 44 -0.88 -16.43 6.10
CA SER A 44 0.40 -16.39 5.38
C SER A 44 1.49 -15.63 6.13
N ALA A 45 2.74 -16.00 5.87
CA ALA A 45 3.93 -15.29 6.33
C ALA A 45 4.73 -14.75 5.14
N PHE A 46 5.40 -13.61 5.34
CA PHE A 46 6.22 -12.96 4.33
C PHE A 46 7.65 -12.86 4.83
N ARG A 47 8.62 -13.22 3.99
CA ARG A 47 10.02 -12.99 4.30
C ARG A 47 10.35 -11.53 4.00
N VAL A 48 10.97 -10.84 4.97
CA VAL A 48 11.52 -9.50 4.77
C VAL A 48 13.02 -9.65 4.53
N ASN A 49 13.52 -9.10 3.42
CA ASN A 49 14.95 -9.10 3.10
C ASN A 49 15.60 -7.74 3.47
N GLY A 50 16.89 -7.73 3.79
CA GLY A 50 17.67 -6.52 4.05
C GLY A 50 17.65 -5.52 2.90
N ASP A 51 17.64 -6.01 1.65
CA ASP A 51 17.53 -5.17 0.44
C ASP A 51 16.21 -4.38 0.37
N SER A 52 15.19 -4.80 1.13
CA SER A 52 13.92 -4.06 1.27
C SER A 52 14.06 -2.74 2.04
N TRP A 53 15.25 -2.44 2.59
CA TRP A 53 15.55 -1.23 3.36
C TRP A 53 16.38 -0.19 2.59
N GLY A 54 16.64 -0.41 1.30
CA GLY A 54 17.40 0.51 0.46
C GLY A 54 16.81 1.94 0.44
N ILE A 55 17.68 2.95 0.49
CA ILE A 55 17.26 4.37 0.54
C ILE A 55 16.50 4.77 -0.73
N GLU A 56 16.99 4.39 -1.91
CA GLU A 56 16.31 4.71 -3.18
C GLU A 56 14.95 3.99 -3.29
N LEU A 57 14.88 2.74 -2.83
CA LEU A 57 13.64 1.99 -2.71
C LEU A 57 12.62 2.72 -1.82
N SER A 58 13.09 3.27 -0.70
CA SER A 58 12.25 3.99 0.26
C SER A 58 11.67 5.29 -0.31
N LYS A 59 12.44 6.05 -1.12
CA LYS A 59 11.96 7.27 -1.78
C LYS A 59 10.88 6.95 -2.81
N LYS A 60 11.09 5.90 -3.62
CA LYS A 60 10.12 5.45 -4.63
C LYS A 60 8.83 4.97 -3.97
N GLN A 61 8.93 4.17 -2.91
CA GLN A 61 7.78 3.74 -2.10
C GLN A 61 7.02 4.91 -1.50
N PHE A 62 7.72 5.91 -0.95
CA PHE A 62 7.11 7.11 -0.39
C PHE A 62 6.28 7.84 -1.45
N ARG A 63 6.88 8.14 -2.61
CA ARG A 63 6.22 8.88 -3.69
C ARG A 63 4.97 8.14 -4.18
N MET A 64 5.09 6.84 -4.46
CA MET A 64 3.95 6.04 -4.92
C MET A 64 2.82 5.97 -3.91
N MET A 65 3.12 5.80 -2.61
CA MET A 65 2.08 5.80 -1.57
C MET A 65 1.43 7.18 -1.38
N TYR A 66 2.21 8.25 -1.51
CA TYR A 66 1.70 9.63 -1.44
C TYR A 66 0.73 9.91 -2.60
N ASP A 67 1.15 9.60 -3.83
CA ASP A 67 0.36 9.80 -5.04
C ASP A 67 -0.91 8.93 -5.02
N PHE A 68 -0.78 7.66 -4.60
CA PHE A 68 -1.92 6.77 -4.40
C PHE A 68 -2.95 7.35 -3.41
N ASN A 69 -2.50 7.91 -2.28
CA ASN A 69 -3.42 8.50 -1.30
C ASN A 69 -4.20 9.69 -1.88
N LEU A 70 -3.55 10.54 -2.67
CA LEU A 70 -4.21 11.65 -3.35
C LEU A 70 -5.23 11.15 -4.38
N GLN A 71 -4.84 10.14 -5.17
CA GLN A 71 -5.72 9.52 -6.16
C GLN A 71 -6.97 8.92 -5.51
N MET A 72 -6.80 8.16 -4.41
CA MET A 72 -7.93 7.55 -3.69
C MET A 72 -8.91 8.57 -3.13
N ARG A 73 -8.40 9.69 -2.58
CA ARG A 73 -9.27 10.79 -2.13
C ARG A 73 -10.01 11.44 -3.29
N SER A 74 -9.34 11.64 -4.42
CA SER A 74 -9.96 12.22 -5.63
C SER A 74 -11.07 11.32 -6.18
N LYS A 75 -10.82 10.01 -6.24
CA LYS A 75 -11.74 9.02 -6.82
C LYS A 75 -12.90 8.66 -5.87
N HIS A 76 -12.64 8.60 -4.56
CA HIS A 76 -13.63 8.20 -3.55
C HIS A 76 -13.75 9.22 -2.41
N PRO A 77 -14.20 10.46 -2.68
CA PRO A 77 -14.25 11.51 -1.68
C PRO A 77 -15.25 11.24 -0.54
N ASN A 78 -16.20 10.33 -0.73
CA ASN A 78 -17.17 9.96 0.30
C ASN A 78 -16.68 8.84 1.23
N ILE A 79 -15.63 8.12 0.82
CA ILE A 79 -15.06 6.99 1.58
C ILE A 79 -13.75 7.41 2.25
N VAL A 80 -12.83 8.01 1.48
CA VAL A 80 -11.55 8.48 1.98
C VAL A 80 -11.72 9.94 2.35
N THR A 81 -11.88 10.28 3.63
CA THR A 81 -12.10 11.67 4.04
C THR A 81 -10.84 12.54 3.86
N LYS A 82 -10.99 13.86 3.95
CA LYS A 82 -9.84 14.79 3.96
C LYS A 82 -8.89 14.50 5.13
N LEU A 83 -9.43 14.14 6.28
CA LEU A 83 -8.65 13.78 7.47
C LEU A 83 -7.89 12.46 7.26
N ASP A 84 -8.50 11.46 6.62
CA ASP A 84 -7.82 10.20 6.30
C ASP A 84 -6.67 10.43 5.33
N SER A 85 -6.86 11.27 4.32
CA SER A 85 -5.79 11.65 3.39
C SER A 85 -4.64 12.41 4.10
N GLN A 86 -4.96 13.36 4.98
CA GLN A 86 -3.95 14.07 5.77
C GLN A 86 -3.17 13.12 6.69
N LYS A 87 -3.86 12.23 7.43
CA LYS A 87 -3.24 11.21 8.27
C LYS A 87 -2.36 10.26 7.45
N GLY A 88 -2.83 9.82 6.29
CA GLY A 88 -2.07 8.96 5.37
C GLY A 88 -0.77 9.61 4.93
N ARG A 89 -0.84 10.87 4.48
CA ARG A 89 0.35 11.65 4.09
C ARG A 89 1.32 11.84 5.25
N LEU A 90 0.84 12.21 6.43
CA LEU A 90 1.68 12.34 7.62
C LEU A 90 2.39 11.02 7.96
N LYS A 91 1.68 9.89 7.92
CA LYS A 91 2.25 8.55 8.14
C LYS A 91 3.35 8.22 7.12
N CYS A 92 3.19 8.61 5.86
CA CYS A 92 4.24 8.43 4.85
C CYS A 92 5.53 9.17 5.26
N PHE A 93 5.43 10.43 5.70
CA PHE A 93 6.60 11.19 6.15
C PHE A 93 7.23 10.55 7.39
N VAL A 94 6.44 10.27 8.43
CA VAL A 94 6.92 9.66 9.68
C VAL A 94 7.64 8.33 9.41
N ARG A 95 7.08 7.48 8.55
CA ARG A 95 7.70 6.20 8.18
C ARG A 95 9.03 6.38 7.45
N THR A 96 9.15 7.35 6.56
CA THR A 96 10.42 7.64 5.87
C THR A 96 11.50 8.07 6.86
N PHE A 97 11.17 8.95 7.80
CA PHE A 97 12.10 9.36 8.86
C PHE A 97 12.47 8.19 9.77
N ALA A 98 11.48 7.46 10.30
CA ALA A 98 11.69 6.31 11.17
C ALA A 98 12.57 5.25 10.49
N ARG A 99 12.32 4.95 9.22
CA ARG A 99 13.13 4.00 8.44
C ARG A 99 14.56 4.50 8.27
N ARG A 100 14.79 5.80 8.02
CA ARG A 100 16.14 6.37 7.93
C ARG A 100 16.93 6.22 9.24
N PHE A 101 16.27 6.41 10.39
CA PHE A 101 16.89 6.20 11.70
C PHE A 101 17.14 4.71 11.98
N ALA A 102 16.14 3.86 11.72
CA ALA A 102 16.26 2.42 11.91
C ALA A 102 17.35 1.81 11.01
N SER A 103 17.42 2.16 9.73
CA SER A 103 18.50 1.73 8.83
C SER A 103 19.86 2.18 9.35
N ARG A 104 19.98 3.41 9.86
CA ARG A 104 21.22 3.89 10.47
C ARG A 104 21.60 3.15 11.74
N TRP A 105 20.66 2.56 12.48
CA TRP A 105 20.92 1.86 13.74
C TRP A 105 21.16 0.37 13.53
N VAL A 106 20.37 -0.27 12.66
CA VAL A 106 20.44 -1.71 12.35
C VAL A 106 21.66 -2.06 11.48
N PHE A 107 22.01 -1.20 10.52
CA PHE A 107 23.17 -1.40 9.64
C PHE A 107 24.41 -0.61 10.11
N ARG A 108 24.49 -0.24 11.40
CA ARG A 108 25.67 0.40 12.05
C ARG A 108 26.61 -0.59 12.73
N ASN A 109 26.58 -1.85 12.29
CA ASN A 109 27.66 -2.82 12.47
C ASN A 109 28.25 -3.13 11.10
#